data_AF-A0A165JW57-F1
#
_entry.id   AF-A0A165JW57-F1
#
_cell.length_a   1.000
_cell.length_b   1.000
_cell.length_c   1.000
_cell.angle_alpha   90.00
_cell.angle_beta   90.00
_cell.angle_gamma   90.00
#
_symmetry.space_group_name_H-M   'P 1'
#
loop_
_entity.id
_entity.type
_entity.pdbx_description
1 polymer ?
#
loop_
_entity_poly.entity_id
_entity_poly.type
_entity_poly.pdbx_seq_one_letter_code
_entity_poly.pdbx_strand_id
1 'polypeptide(L)' 'PPVEPERSASGIVVDPSTLERIVPATRRADGTLRKELRIRPGFTPQEDVGLFRSRRQ' A
#
# COMPACT_ATOMS: atom_id res chain seq x y z
N PRO A 1 -3.62 -2.10 -19.27
CA PRO A 1 -3.54 -1.70 -17.84
C PRO A 1 -2.15 -2.07 -17.33
N PRO A 2 -1.49 -1.26 -16.48
CA PRO A 2 -0.17 -1.63 -15.93
C PRO A 2 -0.28 -2.96 -15.18
N VAL A 3 0.67 -3.86 -15.46
CA VAL A 3 0.70 -5.24 -14.96
C VAL A 3 1.00 -5.31 -13.46
N GLU A 4 1.53 -4.21 -12.91
CA GLU A 4 1.83 -4.05 -11.51
C GLU A 4 1.02 -2.87 -10.96
N PRO A 5 0.21 -3.06 -9.91
CA PRO A 5 -0.48 -1.95 -9.28
C PRO A 5 0.54 -1.06 -8.56
N GLU A 6 0.36 0.25 -8.65
CA GLU A 6 1.19 1.21 -7.92
C GLU A 6 1.11 0.91 -6.41
N ARG A 7 2.28 0.78 -5.78
CA ARG A 7 2.40 0.55 -4.33
C ARG A 7 2.82 1.86 -3.67
N SER A 8 2.19 2.18 -2.54
CA SER A 8 2.66 3.27 -1.68
C SER A 8 4.01 2.92 -1.03
N ALA A 9 4.64 3.88 -0.35
CA ALA A 9 5.90 3.65 0.37
C ALA A 9 5.73 2.61 1.49
N SER A 10 4.55 2.57 2.10
CA SER A 10 4.14 1.55 3.07
C SER A 10 3.76 0.20 2.45
N GLY A 11 3.84 0.05 1.12
CA GLY A 11 3.50 -1.18 0.41
C GLY A 11 2.00 -1.43 0.27
N ILE A 12 1.17 -0.40 0.45
CA ILE A 12 -0.29 -0.48 0.28
C ILE A 12 -0.63 -0.47 -1.21
N VAL A 13 -1.55 -1.33 -1.59
CA VAL A 13 -2.14 -1.47 -2.92
C VAL A 13 -3.65 -1.32 -2.81
N VAL A 14 -4.27 -0.75 -3.86
CA VAL A 14 -5.72 -0.76 -4.01
C VAL A 14 -6.10 -2.00 -4.83
N ASP A 15 -6.95 -2.85 -4.26
CA ASP A 15 -7.50 -4.01 -4.98
C ASP A 15 -8.48 -3.53 -6.06
N PRO A 16 -8.26 -3.86 -7.35
CA PRO A 16 -9.12 -3.41 -8.44
C PRO A 16 -10.55 -3.97 -8.38
N SER A 17 -10.78 -5.06 -7.65
CA SER A 17 -12.09 -5.72 -7.58
C SER A 17 -12.95 -5.20 -6.44
N THR A 18 -12.35 -5.01 -5.26
CA THR A 18 -13.04 -4.59 -4.04
C THR A 18 -12.87 -3.11 -3.72
N LEU A 19 -11.92 -2.43 -4.38
CA LEU A 19 -11.46 -1.07 -4.06
C LEU A 19 -10.95 -0.92 -2.62
N GLU A 20 -10.63 -2.03 -1.95
CA GLU A 20 -10.04 -2.03 -0.61
C GLU A 20 -8.55 -1.70 -0.67
N ARG A 21 -8.05 -1.08 0.41
CA ARG A 21 -6.63 -0.84 0.60
C ARG A 21 -6.03 -2.01 1.37
N ILE A 22 -5.07 -2.70 0.76
CA ILE A 22 -4.44 -3.90 1.31
C ILE A 22 -2.93 -3.86 1.19
N VAL A 23 -2.22 -4.52 2.10
CA VAL A 23 -0.82 -4.92 1.91
C VAL A 23 -0.83 -6.38 1.46
N PRO A 24 -0.35 -6.70 0.24
CA PRO A 24 -0.50 -8.03 -0.34
C PRO A 24 0.32 -9.08 0.42
N ALA A 25 -0.14 -10.34 0.34
CA ALA A 25 0.61 -11.48 0.85
C ALA A 25 2.00 -11.57 0.22
N THR A 26 3.02 -11.87 1.02
CA THR A 26 4.42 -11.96 0.57
C THR A 26 5.06 -13.26 1.02
N ARG A 27 6.08 -13.71 0.29
CA ARG A 27 6.82 -14.93 0.63
C ARG A 27 7.96 -14.61 1.62
N ARG A 28 8.07 -15.39 2.68
CA ARG A 28 9.20 -15.37 3.60
C ARG A 28 10.41 -16.06 2.97
N ALA A 29 11.59 -15.83 3.55
CA ALA A 29 12.84 -16.45 3.09
C ALA A 29 12.81 -17.99 3.17
N ASP A 30 12.11 -18.54 4.15
CA ASP A 30 11.86 -19.99 4.31
C ASP A 30 10.82 -20.57 3.33
N GLY A 31 10.23 -19.71 2.49
CA GLY A 31 9.24 -20.10 1.49
C GLY A 31 7.78 -20.05 1.96
N THR A 32 7.51 -19.84 3.25
CA THR A 32 6.14 -19.71 3.78
C THR A 32 5.51 -18.35 3.44
N LEU A 33 4.18 -18.23 3.52
CA LEU A 33 3.48 -16.99 3.17
C LEU A 33 3.15 -16.13 4.39
N ARG A 34 3.39 -14.83 4.27
CA ARG A 34 2.83 -13.78 5.14
C ARG A 34 1.41 -13.51 4.66
N LYS A 35 0.47 -13.47 5.61
CA LYS A 35 -0.92 -13.14 5.31
C LYS A 35 -1.03 -11.71 4.78
N GLU A 36 -2.04 -11.48 3.97
CA GLU A 36 -2.48 -10.15 3.58
C GLU A 36 -2.96 -9.35 4.80
N LEU A 37 -2.75 -8.03 4.77
CA LEU A 37 -3.21 -7.10 5.80
C LEU A 37 -4.17 -6.09 5.18
N ARG A 38 -5.40 -6.03 5.69
CA ARG A 38 -6.38 -5.01 5.31
C ARG A 38 -6.14 -3.72 6.08
N ILE A 39 -6.19 -2.60 5.38
CA ILE A 39 -6.03 -1.27 5.96
C ILE A 39 -7.39 -0.67 6.28
N ARG A 40 -7.53 -0.10 7.48
CA ARG A 40 -8.77 0.56 7.88
C ARG A 40 -9.07 1.76 6.96
N PRO A 41 -10.33 1.96 6.52
CA PRO A 41 -10.70 3.14 5.76
C PRO A 41 -10.31 4.42 6.49
N GLY A 42 -9.66 5.35 5.77
CA GLY A 42 -9.17 6.63 6.31
C GLY A 42 -7.85 6.58 7.08
N PHE A 43 -7.25 5.40 7.30
CA PHE A 43 -5.90 5.31 7.87
C PHE A 43 -4.83 5.55 6.79
N THR A 44 -3.90 6.47 7.07
CA THR A 44 -2.73 6.72 6.22
C THR A 44 -1.50 6.69 7.11
N PRO A 45 -0.51 5.81 6.82
CA PRO A 45 0.69 5.71 7.63
C PRO A 45 1.62 6.91 7.39
N GLN A 46 2.51 7.18 8.34
CA GLN A 46 3.32 8.40 8.37
C GLN A 46 4.24 8.55 7.14
N GLU A 47 4.77 7.44 6.64
CA GLU A 47 5.60 7.37 5.43
C GLU A 47 4.86 7.76 4.15
N ASP A 48 3.53 7.64 4.14
CA ASP A 48 2.68 8.06 3.02
C ASP A 48 2.12 9.48 3.23
N VAL A 49 2.33 10.11 4.38
CA VAL A 49 1.92 11.50 4.62
C VAL A 49 2.89 12.43 3.89
N GLY A 50 2.39 13.05 2.83
CA GLY A 50 3.15 14.04 2.07
C GLY A 50 3.59 15.22 2.94
N LEU A 51 4.87 15.57 2.88
CA LEU A 51 5.38 16.78 3.52
C LEU A 51 4.70 18.02 2.91
N PHE A 52 4.39 19.01 3.75
CA PHE A 52 3.86 20.27 3.27
C PHE A 52 4.84 20.92 2.30
N ARG A 53 4.38 21.19 1.07
CA ARG A 53 5.13 21.97 0.08
C ARG A 53 4.45 23.31 -0.12
N SER A 54 5.20 24.39 0.07
CA SER A 54 4.69 25.73 -0.17
C SER A 54 4.46 25.93 -1.67
N ARG A 55 3.38 26.63 -2.06
CA ARG A 55 3.01 26.87 -3.47
C ARG A 55 4.07 27.62 -4.31
N ARG A 56 5.15 28.11 -3.68
CA ARG A 56 6.19 28.94 -4.33
C ARG A 56 7.57 28.25 -4.42
N GLN A 57 7.70 27.00 -3.98
CA GLN A 57 8.90 26.18 -4.19
C GLN A 57 8.66 25.13 -5.27
#